data_AF-A0A931PCT2-F1
#
_entry.id   AF-A0A931PCT2-F1
#
_cell.length_a   1.000
_cell.length_b   1.000
_cell.length_c   1.000
_cell.angle_alpha   90.00
_cell.angle_beta   90.00
_cell.angle_gamma   90.00
#
_symmetry.space_group_name_H-M   'P 1'
#
loop_
_entity.id
_entity.type
_entity.pdbx_description
1 polymer ?
#
loop_
_entity_poly.entity_id
_entity_poly.type
_entity_poly.pdbx_seq_one_letter_code
_entity_poly.pdbx_strand_id
1 'polypeptide(L)'
;MFVVHGRNESARAAVFTFLRAIGLEPIEWNHARSLTGKASPYIGEILTAAFDAAQAVVVLQTPDEVAYLVPQLTHEGDPDCDPHTQPRPNVMFEAGIAMGRDESRVVLVEFGSVQAFSDVHGRHVVRLDNSVGKRQDLAVRLRDAGCSVQMDGNDWHLAGDLTPPEAPGGGLALGRRLPSTRTSSTPRLDATYTEGSKGSGTIHITNHGPGDVLELNWEPPEGNAGLLRDGGDFPLARLPQAKSVKIRMLRTLAHGLGSHLNLRVTGMTEDGRPIDETLFVSL
;
A
#
# COMPACT_ATOMS: atom_id res chain seq x y z
N MET A 1 22.35 18.30 11.76
CA MET A 1 21.70 16.97 11.96
C MET A 1 21.46 16.31 10.60
N PHE A 2 21.20 15.01 10.48
CA PHE A 2 20.92 14.35 9.17
C PHE A 2 19.55 13.67 9.14
N VAL A 3 18.85 13.75 8.01
CA VAL A 3 17.52 13.14 7.85
C VAL A 3 17.61 12.01 6.83
N VAL A 4 17.37 10.78 7.26
CA VAL A 4 17.13 9.64 6.39
C VAL A 4 15.65 9.69 5.97
N HIS A 5 15.37 9.71 4.67
CA HIS A 5 14.01 9.79 4.15
C HIS A 5 13.87 9.06 2.81
N GLY A 6 12.62 8.74 2.45
CA GLY A 6 12.30 8.11 1.18
C GLY A 6 12.08 9.12 0.05
N ARG A 7 11.17 8.79 -0.88
CA ARG A 7 10.80 9.60 -2.05
C ARG A 7 9.63 10.55 -1.82
N ASN A 8 9.03 10.54 -0.64
CA ASN A 8 8.00 11.52 -0.29
C ASN A 8 8.60 12.91 -0.07
N GLU A 9 8.78 13.67 -1.16
CA GLU A 9 9.40 15.00 -1.15
C GLU A 9 8.59 16.03 -0.36
N SER A 10 7.26 15.95 -0.35
CA SER A 10 6.43 16.87 0.45
C SER A 10 6.65 16.64 1.95
N ALA A 11 6.66 15.39 2.39
CA ALA A 11 7.00 15.03 3.77
C ALA A 11 8.40 15.50 4.16
N ARG A 12 9.40 15.25 3.31
CA ARG A 12 10.76 15.72 3.53
C ARG A 12 10.81 17.24 3.67
N ALA A 13 10.22 17.98 2.74
CA ALA A 13 10.23 19.43 2.75
C ALA A 13 9.53 20.00 3.99
N ALA A 14 8.41 19.41 4.41
CA ALA A 14 7.68 19.82 5.61
C ALA A 14 8.51 19.60 6.88
N VAL A 15 9.13 18.43 7.03
CA VAL A 15 10.00 18.13 8.17
C VAL A 15 11.22 19.05 8.19
N PHE A 16 11.86 19.31 7.04
CA PHE A 16 12.97 20.26 6.96
C PHE A 16 12.56 21.68 7.34
N THR A 17 11.35 22.11 6.95
CA THR A 17 10.79 23.41 7.33
C THR A 17 10.59 23.51 8.84
N PHE A 18 10.02 22.47 9.45
CA PHE A 18 9.88 22.38 10.90
C PHE A 18 11.22 22.41 11.61
N LEU A 19 12.19 21.57 11.19
CA LEU A 19 13.52 21.49 11.81
C LEU A 19 14.25 22.85 11.77
N ARG A 20 14.16 23.56 10.66
CA ARG A 20 14.72 24.92 10.53
C ARG A 20 14.02 25.92 11.46
N ALA A 21 12.70 25.82 11.61
CA ALA A 21 11.94 26.71 12.49
C ALA A 21 12.27 26.52 13.98
N ILE A 22 12.76 25.34 14.38
CA ILE A 22 13.29 25.09 15.73
C ILE A 22 14.82 25.28 15.83
N GLY A 23 15.42 26.02 14.89
CA GLY A 23 16.82 26.41 14.91
C GLY A 23 17.81 25.31 14.50
N LEU A 24 17.34 24.21 13.89
CA LEU A 24 18.21 23.13 13.43
C LEU A 24 18.51 23.21 11.94
N GLU A 25 19.70 22.74 11.57
CA GLU A 25 20.16 22.72 10.18
C GLU A 25 20.36 21.27 9.71
N PRO A 26 19.41 20.72 8.93
CA PRO A 26 19.58 19.45 8.25
C PRO A 26 20.73 19.52 7.23
N ILE A 27 21.65 18.55 7.29
CA ILE A 27 22.71 18.37 6.31
C ILE A 27 22.07 17.91 5.00
N GLU A 28 22.10 18.79 3.99
CA GLU A 28 21.63 18.47 2.64
C GLU A 28 22.57 17.47 1.96
N TRP A 29 22.03 16.65 1.06
CA TRP A 29 22.78 15.59 0.37
C TRP A 29 24.07 16.08 -0.32
N ASN A 30 24.00 17.23 -1.00
CA ASN A 30 25.16 17.81 -1.68
C ASN A 30 26.27 18.23 -0.70
N HIS A 31 25.88 18.68 0.50
CA HIS A 31 26.83 19.00 1.56
C HIS A 31 27.46 17.72 2.10
N ALA A 32 26.67 16.69 2.42
CA ALA A 32 27.19 15.37 2.81
C ALA A 32 28.17 14.79 1.77
N ARG A 33 27.85 14.90 0.47
CA ARG A 33 28.76 14.50 -0.61
C ARG A 33 30.07 15.28 -0.58
N SER A 34 30.03 16.60 -0.37
CA SER A 34 31.24 17.43 -0.30
C SER A 34 32.14 17.09 0.88
N LEU A 35 31.59 16.64 2.01
CA LEU A 35 32.36 16.22 3.19
C LEU A 35 33.28 15.02 2.88
N THR A 36 32.96 14.23 1.85
CA THR A 36 33.83 13.12 1.42
C THR A 36 35.13 13.60 0.76
N GLY A 37 35.20 14.86 0.31
CA GLY A 37 36.33 15.39 -0.46
C GLY A 37 36.47 14.78 -1.87
N LYS A 38 35.51 13.97 -2.33
CA LYS A 38 35.57 13.26 -3.63
C LYS A 38 34.56 13.83 -4.61
N ALA A 39 34.93 13.88 -5.90
CA ALA A 39 33.99 14.25 -6.96
C ALA A 39 32.88 13.21 -7.13
N SER A 40 33.24 11.92 -7.06
CA SER A 40 32.33 10.77 -7.26
C SER A 40 32.52 9.70 -6.18
N PRO A 41 32.16 9.97 -4.92
CA PRO A 41 32.26 9.00 -3.82
C PRO A 41 31.23 7.86 -3.97
N TYR A 42 31.51 6.74 -3.32
CA TYR A 42 30.51 5.69 -3.12
C TYR A 42 29.42 6.15 -2.14
N ILE A 43 28.18 5.68 -2.31
CA ILE A 43 27.02 6.09 -1.50
C ILE A 43 27.26 5.91 0.01
N GLY A 44 27.87 4.80 0.40
CA GLY A 44 28.19 4.50 1.81
C GLY A 44 29.21 5.47 2.40
N GLU A 45 30.11 6.06 1.58
CA GLU A 45 31.07 7.07 2.06
C GLU A 45 30.36 8.39 2.36
N ILE A 46 29.37 8.75 1.54
CA ILE A 46 28.52 9.93 1.78
C ILE A 46 27.73 9.75 3.08
N LEU A 47 27.09 8.58 3.26
CA LEU A 47 26.35 8.26 4.48
C LEU A 47 27.25 8.27 5.71
N THR A 48 28.45 7.68 5.60
CA THR A 48 29.45 7.73 6.68
C THR A 48 29.76 9.17 7.04
N ALA A 49 30.21 9.99 6.08
CA ALA A 49 30.53 11.40 6.32
C ALA A 49 29.35 12.20 6.90
N ALA A 50 28.11 11.93 6.46
CA ALA A 50 26.92 12.55 7.00
C ALA A 50 26.68 12.17 8.47
N PHE A 51 26.81 10.89 8.81
CA PHE A 51 26.62 10.40 10.18
C PHE A 51 27.73 10.86 11.13
N ASP A 52 28.98 10.94 10.66
CA ASP A 52 30.11 11.54 11.40
C ASP A 52 29.84 13.01 11.76
N ALA A 53 29.32 13.79 10.79
CA ALA A 53 29.13 15.23 10.93
C ALA A 53 27.81 15.63 11.61
N ALA A 54 26.79 14.78 11.57
CA ALA A 54 25.52 15.06 12.23
C ALA A 54 25.67 15.03 13.76
N GLN A 55 24.82 15.75 14.50
CA GLN A 55 24.61 15.58 15.95
C GLN A 55 23.50 14.55 16.25
N ALA A 56 22.46 14.49 15.43
CA ALA A 56 21.41 13.48 15.52
C ALA A 56 21.00 13.04 14.11
N VAL A 57 20.43 11.84 14.02
CA VAL A 57 19.85 11.28 12.79
C VAL A 57 18.35 11.13 12.99
N VAL A 58 17.56 11.80 12.16
CA VAL A 58 16.12 11.58 12.08
C VAL A 58 15.85 10.55 11.01
N VAL A 59 15.15 9.48 11.34
CA VAL A 59 14.66 8.49 10.37
C VAL A 59 13.20 8.80 10.10
N LEU A 60 12.92 9.42 8.95
CA LEU A 60 11.58 9.76 8.51
C LEU A 60 10.96 8.59 7.74
N GLN A 61 10.08 7.87 8.41
CA GLN A 61 9.34 6.73 7.89
C GLN A 61 8.01 7.18 7.30
N THR A 62 7.88 7.13 5.98
CA THR A 62 6.66 7.45 5.23
C THR A 62 6.13 6.20 4.50
N PRO A 63 4.82 6.16 4.15
CA PRO A 63 4.20 5.04 3.42
C PRO A 63 4.59 5.01 1.93
N ASP A 64 5.88 4.88 1.64
CA ASP A 64 6.43 5.01 0.29
C ASP A 64 6.24 3.76 -0.57
N GLU A 65 6.17 2.59 0.06
CA GLU A 65 6.01 1.30 -0.62
C GLU A 65 4.86 0.51 0.00
N VAL A 66 4.21 -0.33 -0.83
CA VAL A 66 3.23 -1.32 -0.39
C VAL A 66 3.89 -2.69 -0.40
N ALA A 67 3.79 -3.42 0.69
CA ALA A 67 4.37 -4.73 0.89
C ALA A 67 3.36 -5.71 1.50
N TYR A 68 3.68 -6.99 1.38
CA TYR A 68 3.01 -8.11 2.02
C TYR A 68 3.94 -9.31 1.99
N LEU A 69 3.82 -10.18 2.98
CA LEU A 69 4.55 -11.43 3.03
C LEU A 69 4.03 -12.38 1.95
N VAL A 70 4.95 -13.14 1.37
CA VAL A 70 4.63 -14.15 0.36
C VAL A 70 3.68 -15.19 0.97
N PRO A 71 2.49 -15.48 0.37
CA PRO A 71 1.48 -16.34 0.99
C PRO A 71 1.93 -17.77 1.34
N GLN A 72 3.04 -18.24 0.76
CA GLN A 72 3.63 -19.54 1.05
C GLN A 72 4.42 -19.56 2.37
N LEU A 73 4.76 -18.39 2.91
CA LEU A 73 5.54 -18.19 4.13
C LEU A 73 4.66 -17.77 5.31
N THR A 74 3.34 -17.75 5.13
CA THR A 74 2.39 -17.23 6.11
C THR A 74 1.59 -18.37 6.75
N HIS A 75 0.87 -18.06 7.82
CA HIS A 75 -0.14 -18.93 8.39
C HIS A 75 -1.56 -18.41 8.10
N GLU A 76 -2.58 -19.24 8.35
CA GLU A 76 -3.97 -18.80 8.24
C GLU A 76 -4.23 -17.63 9.20
N GLY A 77 -4.82 -16.55 8.68
CA GLY A 77 -5.08 -15.32 9.45
C GLY A 77 -3.86 -14.45 9.75
N ASP A 78 -2.71 -14.70 9.11
CA ASP A 78 -1.51 -13.87 9.27
C ASP A 78 -1.72 -12.47 8.65
N PRO A 79 -1.71 -11.39 9.46
CA PRO A 79 -1.96 -10.03 8.97
C PRO A 79 -0.88 -9.56 7.98
N ASP A 80 0.31 -10.17 7.98
CA ASP A 80 1.37 -9.80 7.04
C ASP A 80 1.03 -10.24 5.60
N CYS A 81 0.01 -11.09 5.40
CA CYS A 81 -0.55 -11.40 4.08
C CYS A 81 -1.29 -10.23 3.43
N ASP A 82 -1.74 -9.27 4.24
CA ASP A 82 -2.52 -8.15 3.77
C ASP A 82 -1.59 -7.02 3.30
N PRO A 83 -1.90 -6.37 2.16
CA PRO A 83 -1.13 -5.24 1.68
C PRO A 83 -1.07 -4.13 2.72
N HIS A 84 0.14 -3.81 3.17
CA HIS A 84 0.42 -2.75 4.12
C HIS A 84 1.49 -1.82 3.58
N THR A 85 1.58 -0.63 4.15
CA THR A 85 2.55 0.39 3.76
C THR A 85 3.81 0.30 4.60
N GLN A 86 4.96 0.55 3.99
CA GLN A 86 6.25 0.58 4.66
C GLN A 86 7.14 1.71 4.11
N PRO A 87 8.22 2.09 4.82
CA PRO A 87 9.25 2.95 4.26
C PRO A 87 9.98 2.23 3.12
N ARG A 88 10.68 3.00 2.29
CA ARG A 88 11.59 2.41 1.30
C ARG A 88 12.64 1.52 1.98
N PRO A 89 13.04 0.38 1.38
CA PRO A 89 14.12 -0.46 1.90
C PRO A 89 15.42 0.29 2.16
N ASN A 90 15.74 1.30 1.35
CA ASN A 90 16.90 2.16 1.59
C ASN A 90 16.81 2.90 2.93
N VAL A 91 15.62 3.43 3.28
CA VAL A 91 15.39 4.10 4.57
C VAL A 91 15.58 3.13 5.72
N MET A 92 15.06 1.91 5.60
CA MET A 92 15.22 0.87 6.62
C MET A 92 16.71 0.47 6.78
N PHE A 93 17.42 0.31 5.68
CA PHE A 93 18.83 -0.05 5.68
C PHE A 93 19.71 1.06 6.28
N GLU A 94 19.49 2.31 5.87
CA GLU A 94 20.21 3.48 6.39
C GLU A 94 19.90 3.73 7.87
N ALA A 95 18.66 3.50 8.31
CA ALA A 95 18.28 3.52 9.72
C ALA A 95 19.07 2.46 10.51
N GLY A 96 19.19 1.24 9.97
CA GLY A 96 20.00 0.17 10.56
C GLY A 96 21.48 0.57 10.69
N ILE A 97 22.06 1.21 9.68
CA ILE A 97 23.45 1.72 9.74
C ILE A 97 23.58 2.80 10.82
N ALA A 98 22.65 3.76 10.87
CA ALA A 98 22.68 4.83 11.87
C ALA A 98 22.57 4.27 13.30
N MET A 99 21.64 3.33 13.52
CA MET A 99 21.42 2.67 14.80
C MET A 99 22.61 1.80 15.22
N GLY A 100 23.19 1.05 14.28
CA GLY A 100 24.38 0.24 14.54
C GLY A 100 25.62 1.08 14.86
N ARG A 101 25.62 2.35 14.50
CA ARG A 101 26.70 3.29 14.79
C ARG A 101 26.54 3.97 16.15
N ASP A 102 25.38 4.58 16.39
CA ASP A 102 25.05 5.22 17.66
C ASP A 102 23.53 5.36 17.80
N GLU A 103 22.91 4.38 18.45
CA GLU A 103 21.47 4.36 18.64
C GLU A 103 20.93 5.51 19.50
N SER A 104 21.75 6.07 20.40
CA SER A 104 21.32 7.15 21.31
C SER A 104 21.04 8.46 20.57
N ARG A 105 21.55 8.57 19.34
CA ARG A 105 21.44 9.76 18.47
C ARG A 105 20.42 9.59 17.35
N VAL A 106 19.70 8.47 17.32
CA VAL A 106 18.67 8.17 16.31
C VAL A 106 17.28 8.49 16.84
N VAL A 107 16.55 9.33 16.12
CA VAL A 107 15.15 9.66 16.40
C VAL A 107 14.28 9.06 15.29
N LEU A 108 13.48 8.06 15.64
CA LEU A 108 12.52 7.42 14.73
C LEU A 108 11.25 8.27 14.63
N VAL A 109 10.83 8.56 13.41
CA VAL A 109 9.65 9.38 13.10
C VAL A 109 8.77 8.66 12.10
N GLU A 110 7.54 8.34 12.51
CA GLU A 110 6.48 7.84 11.64
C GLU A 110 5.64 9.02 11.14
N PHE A 111 5.41 9.05 9.82
CA PHE A 111 4.58 10.07 9.19
C PHE A 111 3.63 9.45 8.16
N GLY A 112 2.39 9.20 8.60
CA GLY A 112 1.41 8.39 7.87
C GLY A 112 1.17 7.04 8.54
N SER A 113 0.33 6.21 7.91
CA SER A 113 0.18 4.81 8.30
C SER A 113 1.37 4.04 7.78
N VAL A 114 2.24 3.55 8.67
CA VAL A 114 3.44 2.79 8.31
C VAL A 114 3.48 1.55 9.21
N GLN A 115 3.54 0.37 8.61
CA GLN A 115 3.86 -0.84 9.34
C GLN A 115 5.37 -0.86 9.59
N ALA A 116 5.75 -0.70 10.85
CA ALA A 116 7.14 -0.78 11.26
C ALA A 116 7.62 -2.24 11.25
N PHE A 117 8.88 -2.46 10.87
CA PHE A 117 9.49 -3.79 10.95
C PHE A 117 9.78 -4.16 12.41
N SER A 118 9.77 -5.46 12.71
CA SER A 118 9.76 -5.94 14.09
C SER A 118 10.96 -5.50 14.94
N ASP A 119 12.13 -5.28 14.33
CA ASP A 119 13.36 -4.90 15.05
C ASP A 119 13.31 -3.49 15.68
N VAL A 120 12.31 -2.66 15.33
CA VAL A 120 12.08 -1.36 15.99
C VAL A 120 10.88 -1.36 16.94
N HIS A 121 10.11 -2.45 17.07
CA HIS A 121 8.91 -2.51 17.92
C HIS A 121 9.16 -2.25 19.42
N GLY A 122 10.39 -2.38 19.90
CA GLY A 122 10.77 -2.02 21.27
C GLY A 122 11.19 -0.56 21.47
N ARG A 123 11.24 0.26 20.41
CA ARG A 123 11.74 1.64 20.47
C ARG A 123 10.60 2.65 20.46
N HIS A 124 10.79 3.74 21.19
CA HIS A 124 9.85 4.85 21.15
C HIS A 124 9.95 5.57 19.80
N VAL A 125 8.81 5.78 19.15
CA VAL A 125 8.69 6.50 17.86
C VAL A 125 7.89 7.79 18.06
N VAL A 126 8.22 8.84 17.31
CA VAL A 126 7.36 10.03 17.20
C VAL A 126 6.41 9.83 16.03
N ARG A 127 5.11 9.79 16.31
CA ARG A 127 4.06 9.73 15.28
C ARG A 127 3.57 11.14 15.01
N LEU A 128 3.99 11.75 13.90
CA LEU A 128 3.59 13.10 13.53
C LEU A 128 2.15 13.10 13.01
N ASP A 129 1.34 14.05 13.49
CA ASP A 129 -0.09 14.21 13.17
C ASP A 129 -0.50 15.68 12.98
N ASN A 130 0.49 16.54 12.71
CA ASN A 130 0.39 18.00 12.61
C ASN A 130 0.13 18.75 13.92
N SER A 131 -0.15 18.06 15.03
CA SER A 131 -0.40 18.72 16.31
C SER A 131 0.87 19.34 16.91
N VAL A 132 0.69 20.43 17.65
CA VAL A 132 1.76 21.06 18.44
C VAL A 132 2.38 20.07 19.42
N GLY A 133 1.58 19.18 20.01
CA GLY A 133 2.08 18.16 20.94
C GLY A 133 3.09 17.20 20.31
N LYS A 134 2.85 16.73 19.08
CA LYS A 134 3.79 15.84 18.38
C LYS A 134 5.02 16.57 17.85
N ARG A 135 4.86 17.83 17.45
CA ARG A 135 6.01 18.71 17.12
C ARG A 135 6.91 18.90 18.33
N GLN A 136 6.31 19.16 19.50
CA GLN A 136 7.04 19.29 20.77
C GLN A 136 7.76 17.99 21.15
N ASP A 137 7.12 16.81 21.00
CA ASP A 137 7.75 15.51 21.24
C ASP A 137 9.01 15.33 20.36
N LEU A 138 8.92 15.59 19.05
CA LEU A 138 10.08 15.54 18.15
C LEU A 138 11.19 16.49 18.60
N ALA A 139 10.84 17.74 18.93
CA ALA A 139 11.81 18.74 19.35
C ALA A 139 12.49 18.39 20.68
N VAL A 140 11.75 17.82 21.64
CA VAL A 140 12.32 17.32 22.91
C VAL A 140 13.31 16.19 22.65
N ARG A 141 12.95 15.18 21.84
CA ARG A 141 13.86 14.06 21.54
C ARG A 141 15.12 14.50 20.80
N LEU A 142 15.01 15.48 19.89
CA LEU A 142 16.17 16.04 19.22
C LEU A 142 17.11 16.77 20.21
N ARG A 143 16.54 17.44 21.20
CA ARG A 143 17.30 18.05 22.30
C ARG A 143 17.98 17.00 23.16
N ASP A 144 17.29 15.92 23.49
CA ASP A 144 17.84 14.78 24.25
C ASP A 144 18.97 14.08 23.48
N ALA A 145 18.89 14.06 22.13
CA ALA A 145 19.97 13.64 21.24
C ALA A 145 21.10 14.69 21.08
N GLY A 146 21.09 15.76 21.88
CA GLY A 146 22.13 16.79 21.95
C GLY A 146 22.01 17.92 20.93
N CYS A 147 20.88 18.06 20.23
CA CYS A 147 20.68 19.18 19.30
C CYS A 147 20.29 20.47 20.03
N SER A 148 20.80 21.60 19.57
CA SER A 148 20.48 22.94 20.09
C SER A 148 19.11 23.44 19.60
N VAL A 149 18.05 22.84 20.13
CA VAL A 149 16.65 23.13 19.76
C VAL A 149 16.19 24.47 20.35
N GLN A 150 15.60 25.32 19.52
CA GLN A 150 15.03 26.62 19.88
C GLN A 150 13.50 26.58 19.83
N MET A 151 12.83 26.86 20.96
CA MET A 151 11.36 26.85 21.07
C MET A 151 10.81 28.02 21.88
N ASP A 152 11.56 29.13 21.99
CA ASP A 152 11.16 30.29 22.79
C ASP A 152 9.95 31.07 22.19
N GLY A 153 9.71 30.90 20.89
CA GLY A 153 8.56 31.48 20.17
C GLY A 153 7.49 30.45 19.81
N ASN A 154 6.48 30.88 19.04
CA ASN A 154 5.36 30.04 18.61
C ASN A 154 5.32 29.77 17.09
N ASP A 155 6.18 30.42 16.30
CA ASP A 155 6.16 30.31 14.83
C ASP A 155 6.37 28.86 14.35
N TRP A 156 7.13 28.07 15.11
CA TRP A 156 7.37 26.66 14.83
C TRP A 156 6.12 25.78 14.97
N HIS A 157 5.06 26.24 15.66
CA HIS A 157 3.81 25.50 15.82
C HIS A 157 3.14 25.16 14.48
N LEU A 158 3.34 26.00 13.47
CA LEU A 158 2.74 25.86 12.14
C LEU A 158 3.77 25.64 11.03
N ALA A 159 5.06 25.53 11.37
CA ALA A 159 6.13 25.43 10.39
C ALA A 159 6.14 24.07 9.69
N GLY A 160 5.96 24.07 8.37
CA GLY A 160 5.85 22.86 7.56
C GLY A 160 4.50 22.16 7.75
N ASP A 161 3.91 21.67 6.66
CA ASP A 161 2.68 20.88 6.73
C ASP A 161 2.99 19.46 7.19
N LEU A 162 2.82 19.21 8.49
CA LEU A 162 3.01 17.89 9.09
C LEU A 162 1.68 17.12 9.18
N THR A 163 0.76 17.34 8.23
CA THR A 163 -0.43 16.50 8.07
C THR A 163 -0.01 15.16 7.45
N PRO A 164 -0.30 14.02 8.09
CA PRO A 164 0.06 12.71 7.56
C PRO A 164 -0.39 12.54 6.11
N PRO A 165 0.45 11.94 5.24
CA PRO A 165 0.04 11.65 3.87
C PRO A 165 -1.18 10.73 3.87
N GLU A 166 -2.07 10.92 2.89
CA GLU A 166 -3.21 10.03 2.70
C GLU A 166 -2.76 8.59 2.49
N ALA A 167 -3.61 7.65 2.92
CA ALA A 167 -3.38 6.25 2.64
C ALA A 167 -3.28 6.05 1.12
N PRO A 168 -2.31 5.24 0.64
CA PRO A 168 -2.19 4.99 -0.79
C PRO A 168 -3.45 4.29 -1.32
N GLY A 169 -3.65 4.36 -2.64
CA GLY A 169 -4.80 3.75 -3.31
C GLY A 169 -6.02 4.66 -3.45
N GLY A 170 -6.03 5.87 -2.87
CA GLY A 170 -7.11 6.86 -3.10
C GLY A 170 -8.50 6.34 -2.71
N GLY A 171 -8.57 5.55 -1.63
CA GLY A 171 -9.79 4.89 -1.17
C GLY A 171 -10.08 3.53 -1.83
N LEU A 172 -9.27 3.10 -2.81
CA LEU A 172 -9.31 1.76 -3.38
C LEU A 172 -8.44 0.80 -2.57
N ALA A 173 -8.79 -0.48 -2.58
CA ALA A 173 -7.96 -1.51 -1.98
C ALA A 173 -6.56 -1.49 -2.63
N LEU A 174 -5.52 -1.47 -1.78
CA LEU A 174 -4.14 -1.62 -2.21
C LEU A 174 -4.03 -2.96 -2.93
N GLY A 175 -3.77 -2.93 -4.24
CA GLY A 175 -3.84 -4.13 -5.05
C GLY A 175 -2.89 -5.22 -4.56
N ARG A 176 -3.37 -6.45 -4.40
CA ARG A 176 -2.50 -7.65 -4.41
C ARG A 176 -1.85 -7.74 -5.79
N ARG A 177 -0.51 -7.78 -5.88
CA ARG A 177 0.17 -7.82 -7.19
C ARG A 177 0.83 -9.17 -7.51
N LEU A 178 0.44 -9.63 -8.71
CA LEU A 178 0.72 -10.88 -9.43
C LEU A 178 0.06 -12.14 -8.85
N PRO A 179 -0.69 -12.89 -9.69
CA PRO A 179 -1.07 -14.27 -9.41
C PRO A 179 0.10 -15.03 -8.79
N SER A 180 -0.14 -15.67 -7.66
CA SER A 180 0.77 -16.69 -7.18
C SER A 180 1.05 -17.66 -8.34
N THR A 181 2.32 -17.88 -8.67
CA THR A 181 2.79 -19.01 -9.50
C THR A 181 2.70 -20.34 -8.76
N ARG A 182 2.07 -20.38 -7.57
CA ARG A 182 1.28 -21.55 -7.23
C ARG A 182 0.17 -21.62 -8.27
N THR A 183 0.31 -22.52 -9.23
CA THR A 183 -0.82 -23.11 -9.94
C THR A 183 -1.87 -23.46 -8.89
N SER A 184 -2.77 -22.52 -8.62
CA SER A 184 -4.09 -22.85 -8.11
C SER A 184 -4.59 -23.91 -9.06
N SER A 185 -4.78 -25.15 -8.65
CA SER A 185 -5.47 -26.13 -9.50
C SER A 185 -6.93 -25.73 -9.72
N THR A 186 -7.39 -24.69 -9.01
CA THR A 186 -8.72 -24.12 -9.11
C THR A 186 -8.73 -23.03 -10.19
N PRO A 187 -9.61 -23.13 -11.19
CA PRO A 187 -9.88 -22.09 -12.17
C PRO A 187 -10.26 -20.78 -11.48
N ARG A 188 -9.94 -19.65 -12.12
CA ARG A 188 -10.31 -18.32 -11.63
C ARG A 188 -11.34 -17.68 -12.54
N LEU A 189 -12.47 -17.27 -11.98
CA LEU A 189 -13.54 -16.63 -12.72
C LEU A 189 -13.52 -15.11 -12.49
N ASP A 190 -13.75 -14.35 -13.56
CA ASP A 190 -13.98 -12.91 -13.51
C ASP A 190 -15.22 -12.58 -14.35
N ALA A 191 -15.93 -11.50 -14.02
CA ALA A 191 -17.14 -11.10 -14.71
C ALA A 191 -17.10 -9.61 -15.08
N THR A 192 -17.18 -9.33 -16.38
CA THR A 192 -17.20 -7.96 -16.90
C THR A 192 -18.52 -7.66 -17.60
N TYR A 193 -18.99 -6.42 -17.55
CA TYR A 193 -20.19 -5.99 -18.25
C TYR A 193 -19.84 -5.16 -19.47
N THR A 194 -20.59 -5.39 -20.56
CA THR A 194 -20.59 -4.52 -21.74
C THR A 194 -22.00 -4.02 -21.99
N GLU A 195 -22.16 -2.70 -22.07
CA GLU A 195 -23.45 -2.08 -22.37
C GLU A 195 -23.85 -2.33 -23.83
N GLY A 196 -25.11 -2.70 -24.04
CA GLY A 196 -25.72 -2.95 -25.33
C GLY A 196 -26.75 -1.88 -25.71
N SER A 197 -27.38 -2.05 -26.88
CA SER A 197 -28.40 -1.11 -27.35
C SER A 197 -29.73 -1.28 -26.60
N LYS A 198 -30.48 -0.17 -26.44
CA LYS A 198 -31.86 -0.15 -25.89
C LYS A 198 -32.02 -0.77 -24.48
N GLY A 199 -31.08 -0.50 -23.57
CA GLY A 199 -31.17 -0.99 -22.18
C GLY A 199 -30.88 -2.48 -22.02
N SER A 200 -30.26 -3.11 -23.03
CA SER A 200 -29.65 -4.43 -22.89
C SER A 200 -28.17 -4.31 -22.55
N GLY A 201 -27.60 -5.35 -21.97
CA GLY A 201 -26.17 -5.46 -21.74
C GLY A 201 -25.75 -6.93 -21.68
N THR A 202 -24.45 -7.19 -21.68
CA THR A 202 -23.90 -8.55 -21.64
C THR A 202 -22.88 -8.66 -20.54
N ILE A 203 -23.06 -9.65 -19.66
CA ILE A 203 -22.05 -10.05 -18.68
C ILE A 203 -21.20 -11.15 -19.32
N HIS A 204 -19.88 -10.99 -19.25
CA HIS A 204 -18.89 -11.93 -19.75
C HIS A 204 -18.21 -12.57 -18.55
N ILE A 205 -18.57 -13.82 -18.23
CA ILE A 205 -17.82 -14.62 -17.26
C ILE A 205 -16.62 -15.22 -17.99
N THR A 206 -15.41 -14.93 -17.54
CA THR A 206 -14.15 -15.37 -18.15
C THR A 206 -13.39 -16.28 -17.19
N ASN A 207 -12.96 -17.44 -17.70
CA ASN A 207 -12.07 -18.32 -16.96
C ASN A 207 -10.61 -17.91 -17.23
N HIS A 208 -9.93 -17.35 -16.24
CA HIS A 208 -8.51 -16.99 -16.28
C HIS A 208 -7.58 -18.14 -15.89
N GLY A 209 -8.13 -19.27 -15.42
CA GLY A 209 -7.42 -20.51 -15.18
C GLY A 209 -6.50 -20.54 -13.95
N PRO A 210 -5.69 -21.62 -13.84
CA PRO A 210 -5.59 -22.74 -14.78
C PRO A 210 -6.75 -23.75 -14.64
N GLY A 211 -6.92 -24.60 -15.66
CA GLY A 211 -7.95 -25.65 -15.68
C GLY A 211 -9.31 -25.17 -16.18
N ASP A 212 -10.16 -26.12 -16.52
CA ASP A 212 -11.49 -25.87 -17.03
C ASP A 212 -12.52 -25.90 -15.91
N VAL A 213 -13.56 -25.06 -16.02
CA VAL A 213 -14.71 -25.14 -15.11
C VAL A 213 -15.75 -26.04 -15.73
N LEU A 214 -16.10 -27.10 -15.02
CA LEU A 214 -17.18 -28.01 -15.39
C LEU A 214 -18.47 -27.59 -14.67
N GLU A 215 -19.60 -27.87 -15.31
CA GLU A 215 -20.95 -27.61 -14.75
C GLU A 215 -21.14 -26.18 -14.22
N LEU A 216 -20.52 -25.20 -14.89
CA LEU A 216 -20.60 -23.80 -14.49
C LEU A 216 -22.07 -23.34 -14.51
N ASN A 217 -22.56 -22.89 -13.37
CA ASN A 217 -23.89 -22.33 -13.21
C ASN A 217 -23.78 -20.96 -12.52
N TRP A 218 -24.86 -20.20 -12.55
CA TRP A 218 -24.95 -18.93 -11.86
C TRP A 218 -26.34 -18.71 -11.30
N GLU A 219 -26.41 -17.95 -10.21
CA GLU A 219 -27.64 -17.57 -9.55
C GLU A 219 -27.85 -16.06 -9.72
N PRO A 220 -29.07 -15.62 -10.09
CA PRO A 220 -29.39 -14.20 -10.16
C PRO A 220 -29.27 -13.58 -8.75
N PRO A 221 -28.76 -12.34 -8.63
CA PRO A 221 -28.74 -11.64 -7.36
C PRO A 221 -30.15 -11.49 -6.78
N GLU A 222 -30.26 -11.54 -5.45
CA GLU A 222 -31.51 -11.26 -4.75
C GLU A 222 -32.00 -9.85 -5.10
N GLY A 223 -33.18 -9.75 -5.73
CA GLY A 223 -33.74 -8.46 -6.18
C GLY A 223 -33.71 -8.23 -7.69
N ASN A 224 -34.19 -9.20 -8.48
CA ASN A 224 -34.66 -9.08 -9.88
C ASN A 224 -33.95 -8.02 -10.75
N ALA A 225 -32.65 -8.21 -10.95
CA ALA A 225 -32.02 -7.80 -12.20
C ALA A 225 -32.63 -8.63 -13.33
N GLY A 226 -33.12 -8.03 -14.43
CA GLY A 226 -33.69 -8.74 -15.59
C GLY A 226 -32.65 -9.54 -16.39
N LEU A 227 -31.86 -10.37 -15.72
CA LEU A 227 -30.91 -11.29 -16.31
C LEU A 227 -31.67 -12.39 -17.02
N LEU A 228 -31.38 -12.57 -18.30
CA LEU A 228 -32.01 -13.56 -19.14
C LEU A 228 -30.95 -14.55 -19.60
N ARG A 229 -31.27 -15.84 -19.41
CA ARG A 229 -30.49 -16.94 -19.97
C ARG A 229 -30.61 -16.86 -21.49
N ASP A 230 -29.57 -16.39 -22.16
CA ASP A 230 -29.54 -16.38 -23.62
C ASP A 230 -28.81 -17.60 -24.14
N GLY A 231 -29.56 -18.46 -24.83
CA GLY A 231 -29.04 -19.36 -25.87
C GLY A 231 -27.98 -20.40 -25.48
N GLY A 232 -27.64 -20.57 -24.20
CA GLY A 232 -26.72 -21.61 -23.71
C GLY A 232 -27.28 -22.29 -22.46
N ASP A 233 -27.28 -23.62 -22.46
CA ASP A 233 -27.75 -24.45 -21.35
C ASP A 233 -26.82 -24.26 -20.15
N PHE A 234 -27.22 -23.41 -19.20
CA PHE A 234 -26.68 -23.43 -17.84
C PHE A 234 -27.40 -24.53 -17.05
N PRO A 235 -26.67 -25.46 -16.38
CA PRO A 235 -25.23 -25.45 -16.16
C PRO A 235 -24.40 -25.74 -17.43
N LEU A 236 -23.44 -24.86 -17.72
CA LEU A 236 -22.52 -24.98 -18.84
C LEU A 236 -21.55 -26.13 -18.57
N ALA A 237 -21.60 -27.17 -19.40
CA ALA A 237 -20.83 -28.39 -19.20
C ALA A 237 -19.32 -28.16 -19.03
N ARG A 238 -18.76 -27.19 -19.76
CA ARG A 238 -17.33 -26.87 -19.73
C ARG A 238 -17.05 -25.44 -20.17
N LEU A 239 -16.35 -24.66 -19.35
CA LEU A 239 -15.75 -23.38 -19.68
C LEU A 239 -14.21 -23.51 -19.71
N PRO A 240 -13.60 -23.60 -20.91
CA PRO A 240 -12.16 -23.77 -21.01
C PRO A 240 -11.37 -22.58 -20.48
N GLN A 241 -10.12 -22.83 -20.10
CA GLN A 241 -9.18 -21.76 -19.79
C GLN A 241 -9.11 -20.70 -20.91
N ALA A 242 -9.08 -19.42 -20.50
CA ALA A 242 -9.06 -18.24 -21.35
C ALA A 242 -10.27 -18.09 -22.29
N LYS A 243 -11.39 -18.76 -21.98
CA LYS A 243 -12.67 -18.57 -22.67
C LYS A 243 -13.66 -17.82 -21.78
N SER A 244 -14.63 -17.21 -22.43
CA SER A 244 -15.72 -16.49 -21.78
C SER A 244 -17.07 -17.02 -22.23
N VAL A 245 -18.02 -17.09 -21.30
CA VAL A 245 -19.43 -17.31 -21.57
C VAL A 245 -20.21 -16.01 -21.36
N LYS A 246 -21.26 -15.81 -22.16
CA LYS A 246 -22.07 -14.60 -22.16
C LYS A 246 -23.39 -14.84 -21.43
N ILE A 247 -23.78 -13.92 -20.57
CA ILE A 247 -25.11 -13.84 -19.98
C ILE A 247 -25.74 -12.54 -20.46
N ARG A 248 -26.89 -12.62 -21.11
CA ARG A 248 -27.61 -11.42 -21.51
C ARG A 248 -28.33 -10.83 -20.30
N MET A 249 -28.28 -9.53 -20.22
CA MET A 249 -28.99 -8.74 -19.23
C MET A 249 -29.94 -7.80 -19.96
N LEU A 250 -31.21 -7.81 -19.57
CA LEU A 250 -32.19 -6.80 -19.94
C LEU A 250 -32.48 -5.95 -18.72
N ARG A 251 -32.21 -4.64 -18.81
CA ARG A 251 -32.61 -3.69 -17.78
C ARG A 251 -34.12 -3.47 -17.93
N THR A 252 -34.93 -4.22 -17.19
CA THR A 252 -36.37 -3.95 -17.10
C THR A 252 -36.60 -2.66 -16.33
N LEU A 253 -37.51 -1.81 -16.84
CA LEU A 253 -37.89 -0.48 -16.33
C LEU A 253 -38.36 -0.44 -14.85
N ALA A 254 -38.44 -1.57 -14.15
CA ALA A 254 -39.09 -1.68 -12.85
C ALA A 254 -38.18 -1.34 -11.66
N HIS A 255 -36.85 -1.56 -11.72
CA HIS A 255 -35.96 -1.23 -10.60
C HIS A 255 -34.58 -0.82 -11.10
N GLY A 256 -34.10 0.33 -10.63
CA GLY A 256 -32.77 0.84 -10.93
C GLY A 256 -31.72 -0.13 -10.39
N LEU A 257 -31.00 -0.78 -11.30
CA LEU A 257 -29.77 -1.47 -10.95
C LEU A 257 -28.79 -0.42 -10.42
N GLY A 258 -28.16 -0.71 -9.28
CA GLY A 258 -27.03 0.09 -8.81
C GLY A 258 -25.91 0.12 -9.85
N SER A 259 -24.85 0.88 -9.57
CA SER A 259 -23.64 0.91 -10.42
C SER A 259 -22.91 -0.45 -10.53
N HIS A 260 -23.38 -1.47 -9.82
CA HIS A 260 -22.77 -2.79 -9.73
C HIS A 260 -23.79 -3.87 -9.35
N LEU A 261 -23.44 -5.13 -9.58
CA LEU A 261 -24.12 -6.30 -9.04
C LEU A 261 -23.12 -7.36 -8.59
N ASN A 262 -23.57 -8.28 -7.73
CA ASN A 262 -22.82 -9.48 -7.34
C ASN A 262 -23.47 -10.71 -7.98
N LEU A 263 -22.69 -11.49 -8.72
CA LEU A 263 -23.13 -12.69 -9.42
C LEU A 263 -22.54 -13.91 -8.73
N ARG A 264 -23.37 -14.71 -8.08
CA ARG A 264 -22.91 -15.99 -7.52
C ARG A 264 -22.78 -17.02 -8.65
N VAL A 265 -21.61 -17.63 -8.74
CA VAL A 265 -21.29 -18.67 -9.72
C VAL A 265 -20.89 -19.95 -9.00
N THR A 266 -21.37 -21.07 -9.50
CA THR A 266 -21.04 -22.40 -8.97
C THR A 266 -20.47 -23.26 -10.08
N GLY A 267 -19.65 -24.25 -9.74
CA GLY A 267 -19.15 -25.21 -10.72
C GLY A 267 -18.24 -26.25 -10.07
N MET A 268 -17.53 -27.00 -10.89
CA MET A 268 -16.58 -28.01 -10.47
C MET A 268 -15.26 -27.85 -11.21
N THR A 269 -14.16 -28.13 -10.54
CA THR A 269 -12.85 -28.31 -11.18
C THR A 269 -12.77 -29.68 -11.86
N GLU A 270 -11.80 -29.88 -12.76
CA GLU A 270 -11.56 -31.20 -13.38
C GLU A 270 -11.20 -32.30 -12.37
N ASP A 271 -10.66 -31.94 -11.19
CA ASP A 271 -10.38 -32.86 -10.07
C ASP A 271 -11.56 -33.00 -9.09
N GLY A 272 -12.74 -32.49 -9.43
CA GLY A 272 -14.00 -32.70 -8.68
C GLY A 272 -14.16 -31.83 -7.43
N ARG A 273 -13.43 -30.72 -7.32
CA ARG A 273 -13.60 -29.75 -6.23
C ARG A 273 -14.70 -28.75 -6.58
N PRO A 274 -15.59 -28.42 -5.64
CA PRO A 274 -16.62 -27.41 -5.88
C PRO A 274 -16.00 -26.01 -5.98
N ILE A 275 -16.55 -25.23 -6.90
CA ILE A 275 -16.35 -23.78 -7.02
C ILE A 275 -17.67 -23.13 -6.59
N ASP A 276 -17.58 -22.19 -5.65
CA ASP A 276 -18.70 -21.35 -5.20
C ASP A 276 -18.13 -19.96 -4.92
N GLU A 277 -18.30 -19.04 -5.87
CA GLU A 277 -17.68 -17.73 -5.87
C GLU A 277 -18.73 -16.64 -6.12
N THR A 278 -18.52 -15.46 -5.55
CA THR A 278 -19.32 -14.28 -5.85
C THR A 278 -18.49 -13.30 -6.66
N LEU A 279 -18.88 -13.07 -7.91
CA LEU A 279 -18.21 -12.18 -8.84
C LEU A 279 -18.82 -10.79 -8.79
N PHE A 280 -18.00 -9.77 -8.56
CA PHE A 280 -18.42 -8.38 -8.63
C PHE A 280 -18.45 -7.92 -10.09
N VAL A 281 -19.55 -7.30 -10.51
CA VAL A 281 -19.74 -6.77 -11.86
C VAL A 281 -20.10 -5.30 -11.80
N SER A 282 -19.26 -4.42 -12.34
CA SER A 282 -19.60 -3.00 -12.55
C SER A 282 -20.51 -2.87 -13.78
N LEU A 283 -21.65 -2.20 -13.65
CA LEU A 283 -22.70 -2.06 -14.69
C LEU A 283 -22.70 -0.72 -15.42
#